data_AF-A0A2V5L2K4-F1
#
_entry.id   AF-A0A2V5L2K4-F1
#
_cell.length_a   1.000
_cell.length_b   1.000
_cell.length_c   1.000
_cell.angle_alpha   90.00
_cell.angle_beta   90.00
_cell.angle_gamma   90.00
#
_symmetry.space_group_name_H-M   'P 1'
#
loop_
_entity.id
_entity.type
_entity.pdbx_description
1 polymer ?
#
loop_
_entity_poly.entity_id
_entity_poly.type
_entity_poly.pdbx_seq_one_letter_code
_entity_poly.pdbx_strand_id
1 'polypeptide(L)'
;MSWAARMVLRAYPPSFRARYGSELAALTEELPDSARTTADLVRGALGAWIRPRFAGPQARRLRLQASVSTTWLAWCAGFLIVPAVNKALLDPPGSGTSALVRGLLHAGSALLFIGWLLALMGAAHIVVRALGPGLRSRPKFFLGPLVPVMVSGILLVLGLLALLAISHTAPSNPAGPWALIGWSCVLIGFLMCLGVGPGVSLRRLEVPAPTLRLPARLATGLALALAAMCACCLIAVAVAGDAALDSSSFPVVIVLVIASLASVVALVSSARGIRAARHT
;
A
#
# COMPACT_ATOMS: atom_id res chain seq x y z
N MET A 1 27.54 19.59 7.58
CA MET A 1 26.35 18.78 7.24
C MET A 1 26.42 17.41 7.87
N SER A 2 25.57 17.19 8.85
CA SER A 2 25.42 15.94 9.61
C SER A 2 24.97 14.77 8.74
N TRP A 3 25.25 13.54 9.21
CA TRP A 3 24.80 12.32 8.55
C TRP A 3 23.27 12.23 8.46
N ALA A 4 22.55 12.69 9.48
CA ALA A 4 21.09 12.74 9.50
C ALA A 4 20.54 13.64 8.38
N ALA A 5 21.08 14.84 8.21
CA ALA A 5 20.68 15.76 7.13
C ALA A 5 20.90 15.13 5.74
N ARG A 6 22.03 14.44 5.52
CA ARG A 6 22.29 13.69 4.28
C ARG A 6 21.24 12.62 4.01
N MET A 7 20.82 11.87 5.04
CA MET A 7 19.80 10.84 4.89
C MET A 7 18.43 11.44 4.59
N VAL A 8 18.07 12.55 5.25
CA VAL A 8 16.80 13.25 5.00
C VAL A 8 16.75 13.84 3.58
N LEU A 9 17.84 14.43 3.07
CA LEU A 9 17.92 14.90 1.68
C LEU A 9 17.72 13.77 0.67
N ARG A 10 18.23 12.56 0.96
CA ARG A 10 17.96 11.37 0.13
C ARG A 10 16.51 10.93 0.19
N ALA A 11 15.81 11.20 1.29
CA ALA A 11 14.39 10.87 1.45
C ALA A 11 13.46 11.80 0.65
N TYR A 12 13.90 12.94 0.13
CA TYR A 12 13.05 13.81 -0.71
C TYR A 12 12.57 13.09 -2.00
N PRO A 13 11.36 13.44 -2.50
CA PRO A 13 10.84 12.87 -3.74
C PRO A 13 11.83 13.04 -4.91
N PRO A 14 12.00 12.02 -5.77
CA PRO A 14 12.97 12.09 -6.87
C PRO A 14 12.78 13.28 -7.82
N SER A 15 11.54 13.70 -8.07
CA SER A 15 11.22 14.88 -8.90
C SER A 15 11.64 16.19 -8.23
N PHE A 16 11.56 16.26 -6.90
CA PHE A 16 12.02 17.40 -6.13
C PHE A 16 13.55 17.47 -6.17
N ARG A 17 14.23 16.34 -5.88
CA ARG A 17 15.70 16.28 -5.91
C ARG A 17 16.27 16.60 -7.29
N ALA A 18 15.61 16.19 -8.37
CA ALA A 18 16.05 16.50 -9.72
C ALA A 18 16.00 18.00 -10.05
N ARG A 19 15.15 18.78 -9.37
CA ARG A 19 14.96 20.21 -9.63
C ARG A 19 15.63 21.12 -8.61
N TYR A 20 15.57 20.75 -7.34
CA TYR A 20 15.99 21.56 -6.20
C TYR A 20 17.01 20.84 -5.31
N GLY A 21 17.49 19.65 -5.70
CA GLY A 21 18.34 18.82 -4.84
C GLY A 21 19.70 19.46 -4.57
N SER A 22 20.30 20.07 -5.58
CA SER A 22 21.58 20.80 -5.44
C SER A 22 21.40 22.08 -4.64
N GLU A 23 20.37 22.86 -4.91
CA GLU A 23 20.05 24.09 -4.16
C GLU A 23 19.75 23.78 -2.68
N LEU A 24 18.93 22.77 -2.41
CA LEU A 24 18.59 22.36 -1.05
C LEU A 24 19.81 21.81 -0.31
N ALA A 25 20.69 21.06 -0.98
CA ALA A 25 21.94 20.61 -0.38
C ALA A 25 22.86 21.79 -0.02
N ALA A 26 23.04 22.76 -0.92
CA ALA A 26 23.82 23.96 -0.68
C ALA A 26 23.27 24.79 0.50
N LEU A 27 21.96 25.04 0.53
CA LEU A 27 21.29 25.73 1.65
C LEU A 27 21.45 24.98 2.98
N THR A 28 21.53 23.65 2.95
CA THR A 28 21.70 22.83 4.16
C THR A 28 23.14 22.84 4.65
N GLU A 29 24.13 23.04 3.76
CA GLU A 29 25.54 23.17 4.14
C GLU A 29 25.82 24.49 4.87
N GLU A 30 25.06 25.54 4.57
CA GLU A 30 25.16 26.87 5.20
C GLU A 30 24.44 26.97 6.56
N LEU A 31 23.54 26.03 6.87
CA LEU A 31 22.78 26.02 8.12
C LEU A 31 23.56 25.33 9.26
N PRO A 32 23.44 25.81 10.50
CA PRO A 32 24.05 25.14 11.65
C PRO A 32 23.49 23.73 11.82
N ASP A 33 24.38 22.77 12.11
CA ASP A 33 24.03 21.37 12.37
C ASP A 33 23.29 21.29 13.73
N SER A 34 21.96 21.46 13.66
CA SER A 34 21.06 21.44 14.82
C SER A 34 19.92 20.43 14.65
N ALA A 35 19.39 19.95 15.78
CA ALA A 35 18.22 19.07 15.78
C ALA A 35 16.99 19.73 15.12
N ARG A 36 16.86 21.05 15.27
CA ARG A 36 15.79 21.85 14.66
C ARG A 36 15.91 21.88 13.13
N THR A 37 17.11 22.09 12.60
CA THR A 37 17.39 22.04 11.15
C THR A 37 17.01 20.67 10.58
N THR A 38 17.36 19.59 11.28
CA THR A 38 17.00 18.23 10.86
C THR A 38 15.49 18.00 10.88
N ALA A 39 14.80 18.46 11.94
CA ALA A 39 13.35 18.36 12.05
C ALA A 39 12.62 19.16 10.94
N ASP A 40 13.12 20.34 10.60
CA ASP A 40 12.56 21.17 9.52
C ASP A 40 12.78 20.52 8.14
N LEU A 41 13.94 19.90 7.91
CA LEU A 41 14.20 19.10 6.70
C LEU A 41 13.26 17.89 6.60
N VAL A 42 13.00 17.19 7.72
CA VAL A 42 12.05 16.07 7.77
C VAL A 42 10.64 16.56 7.45
N ARG A 43 10.21 17.68 8.05
CA ARG A 43 8.91 18.30 7.77
C ARG A 43 8.80 18.70 6.29
N GLY A 44 9.86 19.26 5.72
CA GLY A 44 9.94 19.61 4.30
C GLY A 44 9.86 18.39 3.38
N ALA A 45 10.57 17.30 3.71
CA ALA A 45 10.52 16.05 2.97
C ALA A 45 9.11 15.46 2.98
N LEU A 46 8.48 15.39 4.16
CA LEU A 46 7.09 14.96 4.32
C LEU A 46 6.14 15.84 3.50
N GLY A 47 6.27 17.17 3.60
CA GLY A 47 5.48 18.11 2.81
C GLY A 47 5.62 17.91 1.31
N ALA A 48 6.85 17.66 0.83
CA ALA A 48 7.14 17.38 -0.57
C ALA A 48 6.52 16.05 -1.06
N TRP A 49 6.44 15.03 -0.20
CA TRP A 49 5.72 13.78 -0.49
C TRP A 49 4.20 13.95 -0.43
N ILE A 50 3.68 14.79 0.46
CA ILE A 50 2.23 15.05 0.60
C ILE A 50 1.72 15.91 -0.57
N ARG A 51 2.52 16.86 -1.07
CA ARG A 51 2.19 17.76 -2.19
C ARG A 51 3.27 17.72 -3.27
N PRO A 52 3.43 16.59 -3.98
CA PRO A 52 4.46 16.46 -5.00
C PRO A 52 4.16 17.41 -6.17
N ARG A 53 5.09 18.33 -6.43
CA ARG A 53 5.03 19.23 -7.58
C ARG A 53 5.66 18.54 -8.78
N PHE A 54 4.81 18.04 -9.68
CA PHE A 54 5.25 17.55 -10.98
C PHE A 54 5.13 18.68 -12.01
N ALA A 55 6.24 19.01 -12.67
CA ALA A 55 6.36 20.01 -13.72
C ALA A 55 7.02 19.42 -14.98
N GLY A 56 6.83 20.08 -16.13
CA GLY A 56 7.39 19.65 -17.42
C GLY A 56 6.53 18.64 -18.20
N PRO A 57 6.98 18.21 -19.39
CA PRO A 57 6.19 17.40 -20.33
C PRO A 57 5.80 16.02 -19.78
N GLN A 58 6.57 15.49 -18.83
CA GLN A 58 6.33 14.20 -18.20
C GLN A 58 5.43 14.29 -16.95
N ALA A 59 5.02 15.49 -16.52
CA ALA A 59 4.30 15.69 -15.26
C ALA A 59 3.01 14.89 -15.17
N ARG A 60 2.26 14.78 -16.28
CA ARG A 60 1.01 14.01 -16.34
C ARG A 60 1.24 12.52 -16.11
N ARG A 61 2.23 11.94 -16.78
CA ARG A 61 2.62 10.52 -16.64
C ARG A 61 3.00 10.22 -15.19
N LEU A 62 3.87 11.04 -14.61
CA LEU A 62 4.34 10.85 -13.24
C LEU A 62 3.22 10.99 -12.20
N ARG A 63 2.26 11.90 -12.40
CA ARG A 63 1.06 12.01 -11.55
C ARG A 63 0.19 10.76 -11.58
N LEU A 64 -0.09 10.23 -12.77
CA LEU A 64 -0.88 9.01 -12.92
C LEU A 64 -0.17 7.81 -12.32
N GLN A 65 1.12 7.66 -12.58
CA GLN A 65 1.93 6.58 -12.02
C GLN A 65 1.98 6.65 -10.48
N ALA A 66 2.27 7.82 -9.91
CA ALA A 66 2.26 8.01 -8.47
C ALA A 66 0.87 7.69 -7.88
N SER A 67 -0.21 8.13 -8.52
CA SER A 67 -1.57 7.85 -8.07
C SER A 67 -1.88 6.36 -8.01
N VAL A 68 -1.58 5.63 -9.09
CA VAL A 68 -1.78 4.18 -9.18
C VAL A 68 -0.93 3.44 -8.13
N SER A 69 0.37 3.76 -8.05
CA SER A 69 1.28 3.09 -7.09
C SER A 69 0.91 3.38 -5.64
N THR A 70 0.56 4.62 -5.28
CA THR A 70 0.14 4.97 -3.92
C THR A 70 -1.19 4.30 -3.56
N THR A 71 -2.13 4.22 -4.49
CA THR A 71 -3.42 3.56 -4.23
C THR A 71 -3.24 2.05 -4.05
N TRP A 72 -2.36 1.44 -4.85
CA TRP A 72 -1.98 0.05 -4.67
C TRP A 72 -1.33 -0.23 -3.31
N LEU A 73 -0.38 0.63 -2.90
CA LEU A 73 0.25 0.55 -1.58
C LEU A 73 -0.76 0.70 -0.44
N ALA A 74 -1.69 1.64 -0.58
CA ALA A 74 -2.76 1.82 0.39
C ALA A 74 -3.68 0.58 0.47
N TRP A 75 -4.05 -0.01 -0.67
CA TRP A 75 -4.77 -1.28 -0.70
C TRP A 75 -4.02 -2.38 0.06
N CYS A 76 -2.73 -2.53 -0.23
CA CYS A 76 -1.83 -3.47 0.44
C CYS A 76 -1.78 -3.27 1.96
N ALA A 77 -1.74 -2.01 2.43
CA ALA A 77 -1.73 -1.71 3.86
C ALA A 77 -3.08 -1.96 4.55
N GLY A 78 -4.20 -1.82 3.83
CA GLY A 78 -5.53 -1.84 4.42
C GLY A 78 -6.36 -3.11 4.20
N PHE A 79 -6.03 -3.97 3.24
CA PHE A 79 -6.92 -5.09 2.85
C PHE A 79 -7.13 -6.12 3.97
N LEU A 80 -6.20 -6.21 4.93
CA LEU A 80 -6.29 -7.12 6.07
C LEU A 80 -7.32 -6.70 7.13
N ILE A 81 -7.93 -5.52 7.01
CA ILE A 81 -8.96 -5.07 7.96
C ILE A 81 -10.15 -6.04 8.06
N VAL A 82 -10.62 -6.57 6.93
CA VAL A 82 -11.77 -7.48 6.92
C VAL A 82 -11.46 -8.81 7.59
N PRO A 83 -10.40 -9.56 7.23
CA PRO A 83 -10.09 -10.80 7.94
C PRO A 83 -9.74 -10.58 9.41
N ALA A 84 -9.06 -9.47 9.76
CA ALA A 84 -8.76 -9.16 11.16
C ALA A 84 -10.02 -8.93 11.99
N VAL A 85 -10.97 -8.12 11.50
CA VAL A 85 -12.22 -7.84 12.21
C VAL A 85 -13.16 -9.05 12.19
N ASN A 86 -13.20 -9.82 11.09
CA ASN A 86 -13.91 -11.10 11.05
C ASN A 86 -13.43 -12.03 12.15
N LYS A 87 -12.11 -12.19 12.30
CA LYS A 87 -11.54 -13.05 13.34
C LYS A 87 -11.88 -12.51 14.73
N ALA A 88 -11.74 -11.21 14.95
CA ALA A 88 -12.02 -10.59 16.24
C ALA A 88 -13.48 -10.71 16.68
N LEU A 89 -14.43 -10.60 15.74
CA LEU A 89 -15.86 -10.56 16.05
C LEU A 89 -16.56 -11.93 15.94
N LEU A 90 -16.08 -12.83 15.08
CA LEU A 90 -16.77 -14.08 14.76
C LEU A 90 -16.07 -15.34 15.27
N ASP A 91 -14.85 -15.26 15.82
CA ASP A 91 -14.03 -16.42 16.17
C ASP A 91 -13.34 -16.29 17.55
N PRO A 92 -13.99 -16.75 18.65
CA PRO A 92 -15.36 -17.25 18.72
C PRO A 92 -16.39 -16.10 18.75
N PRO A 93 -17.64 -16.35 18.32
CA PRO A 93 -18.67 -15.31 18.31
C PRO A 93 -19.06 -14.92 19.73
N GLY A 94 -18.91 -13.63 20.05
CA GLY A 94 -19.30 -13.06 21.35
C GLY A 94 -20.74 -12.56 21.40
N SER A 95 -21.17 -12.08 22.57
CA SER A 95 -22.52 -11.51 22.80
C SER A 95 -22.86 -10.30 21.91
N GLY A 96 -21.84 -9.60 21.38
CA GLY A 96 -22.00 -8.49 20.41
C GLY A 96 -22.25 -8.90 18.96
N THR A 97 -22.30 -10.21 18.64
CA THR A 97 -22.38 -10.72 17.25
C THR A 97 -23.80 -10.72 16.68
N SER A 98 -24.35 -9.52 16.46
CA SER A 98 -25.69 -9.35 15.88
C SER A 98 -25.78 -9.76 14.41
N ALA A 99 -27.00 -9.91 13.88
CA ALA A 99 -27.22 -10.14 12.44
C ALA A 99 -26.68 -8.99 11.57
N LEU A 100 -26.74 -7.74 12.09
CA LEU A 100 -26.19 -6.56 11.43
C LEU A 100 -24.66 -6.65 11.30
N VAL A 101 -23.96 -7.03 12.38
CA VAL A 101 -22.49 -7.22 12.38
C VAL A 101 -22.09 -8.25 11.32
N ARG A 102 -22.77 -9.40 11.27
CA ARG A 102 -22.53 -10.42 10.24
C ARG A 102 -22.78 -9.89 8.82
N GLY A 103 -23.88 -9.17 8.60
CA GLY A 103 -24.19 -8.55 7.32
C GLY A 103 -23.12 -7.57 6.83
N LEU A 104 -22.64 -6.70 7.72
CA LEU A 104 -21.57 -5.74 7.44
C LEU A 104 -20.25 -6.44 7.09
N LEU A 105 -19.91 -7.51 7.80
CA LEU A 105 -18.69 -8.28 7.55
C LEU A 105 -18.75 -9.11 6.25
N HIS A 106 -19.92 -9.64 5.90
CA HIS A 106 -20.15 -10.26 4.59
C HIS A 106 -20.02 -9.23 3.45
N ALA A 107 -20.60 -8.04 3.61
CA ALA A 107 -20.42 -6.95 2.65
C ALA A 107 -18.95 -6.54 2.53
N GLY A 108 -18.24 -6.39 3.65
CA GLY A 108 -16.79 -6.15 3.68
C GLY A 108 -15.99 -7.24 2.95
N SER A 109 -16.38 -8.50 3.10
CA SER A 109 -15.74 -9.63 2.41
C SER A 109 -16.00 -9.59 0.91
N ALA A 110 -17.22 -9.29 0.47
CA ALA A 110 -17.53 -9.08 -0.94
C ALA A 110 -16.72 -7.93 -1.55
N LEU A 111 -16.60 -6.81 -0.82
CA LEU A 111 -15.77 -5.66 -1.24
C LEU A 111 -14.29 -6.01 -1.31
N LEU A 112 -13.78 -6.86 -0.42
CA LEU A 112 -12.41 -7.37 -0.48
C LEU A 112 -12.17 -8.13 -1.79
N PHE A 113 -13.08 -9.02 -2.19
CA PHE A 113 -12.99 -9.73 -3.47
C PHE A 113 -13.07 -8.78 -4.67
N ILE A 114 -14.01 -7.83 -4.65
CA ILE A 114 -14.14 -6.82 -5.71
C ILE A 114 -12.85 -5.99 -5.82
N GLY A 115 -12.27 -5.57 -4.69
CA GLY A 115 -11.02 -4.82 -4.68
C GLY A 115 -9.85 -5.63 -5.25
N TRP A 116 -9.72 -6.92 -4.90
CA TRP A 116 -8.72 -7.79 -5.52
C TRP A 116 -8.94 -7.95 -7.03
N LEU A 117 -10.18 -8.08 -7.48
CA LEU A 117 -10.48 -8.13 -8.92
C LEU A 117 -10.03 -6.84 -9.63
N LEU A 118 -10.38 -5.66 -9.10
CA LEU A 118 -9.97 -4.37 -9.65
C LEU A 118 -8.44 -4.20 -9.67
N ALA A 119 -7.78 -4.61 -8.58
CA ALA A 119 -6.34 -4.61 -8.43
C ALA A 119 -5.67 -5.49 -9.50
N LEU A 120 -6.10 -6.75 -9.61
CA LEU A 120 -5.57 -7.72 -10.57
C LEU A 120 -5.82 -7.27 -12.02
N MET A 121 -6.99 -6.73 -12.33
CA MET A 121 -7.28 -6.15 -13.66
C MET A 121 -6.33 -5.00 -14.00
N GLY A 122 -6.07 -4.10 -13.05
CA GLY A 122 -5.13 -2.99 -13.23
C GLY A 122 -3.69 -3.47 -13.45
N ALA A 123 -3.25 -4.43 -12.64
CA ALA A 123 -1.93 -5.04 -12.76
C ALA A 123 -1.77 -5.80 -14.09
N ALA A 124 -2.75 -6.63 -14.46
CA ALA A 124 -2.76 -7.39 -15.71
C ALA A 124 -2.70 -6.46 -16.92
N HIS A 125 -3.45 -5.36 -16.92
CA HIS A 125 -3.40 -4.37 -17.98
C HIS A 125 -2.00 -3.79 -18.16
N ILE A 126 -1.35 -3.40 -17.06
CA ILE A 126 0.02 -2.87 -17.05
C ILE A 126 1.01 -3.92 -17.54
N VAL A 127 0.87 -5.18 -17.09
CA VAL A 127 1.75 -6.28 -17.50
C VAL A 127 1.64 -6.52 -18.99
N VAL A 128 0.43 -6.66 -19.53
CA VAL A 128 0.19 -6.95 -20.95
C VAL A 128 0.62 -5.79 -21.84
N ARG A 129 0.32 -4.54 -21.46
CA ARG A 129 0.52 -3.36 -22.32
C ARG A 129 1.88 -2.70 -22.19
N ALA A 130 2.57 -2.85 -21.06
CA ALA A 130 3.86 -2.20 -20.81
C ALA A 130 5.00 -3.19 -20.56
N LEU A 131 4.83 -4.16 -19.65
CA LEU A 131 5.93 -5.08 -19.31
C LEU A 131 6.16 -6.16 -20.37
N GLY A 132 5.12 -6.73 -20.97
CA GLY A 132 5.24 -7.81 -21.96
C GLY A 132 6.16 -7.45 -23.14
N PRO A 133 5.94 -6.30 -23.81
CA PRO A 133 6.82 -5.84 -24.89
C PRO A 133 8.25 -5.52 -24.40
N GLY A 134 8.40 -4.94 -23.21
CA GLY A 134 9.71 -4.62 -22.64
C GLY A 134 10.52 -5.85 -22.23
N LEU A 135 9.86 -6.86 -21.66
CA LEU A 135 10.48 -8.14 -21.27
C LEU A 135 10.98 -8.92 -22.48
N ARG A 136 10.29 -8.85 -23.62
CA ARG A 136 10.73 -9.49 -24.88
C ARG A 136 12.01 -8.86 -25.43
N SER A 137 12.26 -7.59 -25.17
CA SER A 137 13.42 -6.88 -25.73
C SER A 137 14.63 -6.85 -24.78
N ARG A 138 14.44 -6.68 -23.46
CA ARG A 138 15.55 -6.60 -22.48
C ARG A 138 15.19 -7.21 -21.11
N PRO A 139 15.07 -8.55 -20.99
CA PRO A 139 14.54 -9.19 -19.79
C PRO A 139 15.34 -8.87 -18.52
N LYS A 140 16.68 -8.91 -18.57
CA LYS A 140 17.55 -8.70 -17.40
C LYS A 140 17.42 -7.30 -16.78
N PHE A 141 17.15 -6.27 -17.58
CA PHE A 141 17.03 -4.89 -17.10
C PHE A 141 15.72 -4.62 -16.35
N PHE A 142 14.67 -5.38 -16.69
CA PHE A 142 13.31 -5.20 -16.15
C PHE A 142 12.94 -6.21 -15.07
N LEU A 143 13.49 -7.43 -15.09
CA LEU A 143 13.26 -8.45 -14.07
C LEU A 143 13.93 -8.10 -12.74
N GLY A 144 15.10 -7.46 -12.75
CA GLY A 144 15.87 -7.16 -11.53
C GLY A 144 15.05 -6.52 -10.40
N PRO A 145 14.33 -5.41 -10.63
CA PRO A 145 13.48 -4.77 -9.61
C PRO A 145 12.25 -5.60 -9.20
N LEU A 146 11.86 -6.60 -9.99
CA LEU A 146 10.71 -7.47 -9.74
C LEU A 146 11.10 -8.75 -8.99
N VAL A 147 12.39 -9.15 -9.00
CA VAL A 147 12.86 -10.36 -8.30
C VAL A 147 12.46 -10.37 -6.83
N PRO A 148 12.65 -9.30 -6.03
CA PRO A 148 12.24 -9.32 -4.62
C PRO A 148 10.73 -9.55 -4.46
N VAL A 149 9.92 -8.94 -5.33
CA VAL A 149 8.46 -9.11 -5.31
C VAL A 149 8.08 -10.55 -5.64
N MET A 150 8.68 -11.14 -6.67
CA MET A 150 8.39 -12.52 -7.08
C MET A 150 8.81 -13.52 -5.99
N VAL A 151 10.01 -13.38 -5.44
CA VAL A 151 10.52 -14.25 -4.37
C VAL A 151 9.65 -14.15 -3.13
N SER A 152 9.35 -12.93 -2.65
CA SER A 152 8.48 -12.75 -1.49
C SER A 152 7.05 -13.23 -1.74
N GLY A 153 6.54 -13.11 -2.98
CA GLY A 153 5.24 -13.65 -3.36
C GLY A 153 5.19 -15.18 -3.30
N ILE A 154 6.24 -15.86 -3.78
CA ILE A 154 6.36 -17.32 -3.68
C ILE A 154 6.43 -17.75 -2.21
N LEU A 155 7.27 -17.08 -1.41
CA LEU A 155 7.40 -17.35 0.02
C LEU A 155 6.07 -17.15 0.77
N LEU A 156 5.26 -16.16 0.39
CA LEU A 156 3.94 -15.95 0.95
C LEU A 156 2.98 -17.10 0.67
N VAL A 157 2.94 -17.59 -0.58
CA VAL A 157 2.09 -18.71 -0.97
C VAL A 157 2.52 -19.98 -0.25
N LEU A 158 3.82 -20.29 -0.26
CA LEU A 158 4.37 -21.46 0.42
C LEU A 158 4.12 -21.39 1.94
N GLY A 159 4.35 -20.23 2.55
CA GLY A 159 4.10 -20.03 3.97
C GLY A 159 2.63 -20.13 4.34
N LEU A 160 1.71 -19.66 3.48
CA LEU A 160 0.27 -19.83 3.69
C LEU A 160 -0.13 -21.31 3.62
N LEU A 161 0.37 -22.05 2.64
CA LEU A 161 0.12 -23.49 2.51
C LEU A 161 0.66 -24.26 3.73
N ALA A 162 1.86 -23.90 4.22
CA ALA A 162 2.43 -24.49 5.42
C ALA A 162 1.59 -24.19 6.67
N LEU A 163 1.12 -22.94 6.83
CA LEU A 163 0.24 -22.57 7.94
C LEU A 163 -1.08 -23.34 7.91
N LEU A 164 -1.69 -23.48 6.73
CA LEU A 164 -2.91 -24.28 6.55
C LEU A 164 -2.67 -25.74 6.93
N ALA A 165 -1.57 -26.33 6.44
CA ALA A 165 -1.21 -27.71 6.78
C ALA A 165 -1.03 -27.90 8.29
N ILE A 166 -0.25 -27.03 8.95
CA ILE A 166 -0.04 -27.07 10.41
C ILE A 166 -1.37 -26.94 11.16
N SER A 167 -2.24 -26.02 10.74
CA SER A 167 -3.54 -25.80 11.38
C SER A 167 -4.48 -27.00 11.27
N HIS A 168 -4.37 -27.78 10.19
CA HIS A 168 -5.17 -28.99 9.99
C HIS A 168 -4.61 -30.20 10.71
N THR A 169 -3.28 -30.35 10.78
CA THR A 169 -2.65 -31.58 11.30
C THR A 169 -2.35 -31.52 12.80
N ALA A 170 -2.12 -30.34 13.37
CA ALA A 170 -1.72 -30.19 14.77
C ALA A 170 -2.17 -28.83 15.33
N PRO A 171 -3.45 -28.66 15.71
CA PRO A 171 -3.99 -27.40 16.21
C PRO A 171 -3.28 -26.87 17.47
N SER A 172 -2.67 -27.76 18.24
CA SER A 172 -1.89 -27.45 19.45
C SER A 172 -0.40 -27.28 19.20
N ASN A 173 0.05 -27.18 17.95
CA ASN A 173 1.48 -27.06 17.63
C ASN A 173 2.06 -25.73 18.14
N PRO A 174 3.05 -25.76 19.06
CA PRO A 174 3.67 -24.55 19.61
C PRO A 174 4.42 -23.71 18.56
N ALA A 175 4.73 -24.28 17.38
CA ALA A 175 5.33 -23.53 16.27
C ALA A 175 4.33 -22.65 15.50
N GLY A 176 3.01 -22.86 15.67
CA GLY A 176 1.97 -22.14 14.94
C GLY A 176 2.06 -20.60 15.07
N PRO A 177 2.14 -20.04 16.28
CA PRO A 177 2.28 -18.60 16.48
C PRO A 177 3.55 -18.02 15.84
N TRP A 178 4.68 -18.72 15.94
CA TRP A 178 5.96 -18.29 15.34
C TRP A 178 5.92 -18.32 13.81
N ALA A 179 5.29 -19.33 13.23
CA ALA A 179 5.06 -19.40 11.79
C ALA A 179 4.17 -18.26 11.30
N LEU A 180 3.14 -17.88 12.07
CA LEU A 180 2.27 -16.75 11.76
C LEU A 180 3.02 -15.42 11.79
N ILE A 181 3.90 -15.21 12.79
CA ILE A 181 4.75 -14.03 12.89
C ILE A 181 5.70 -13.96 11.69
N GLY A 182 6.40 -15.07 11.38
CA GLY A 182 7.32 -15.14 10.24
C GLY A 182 6.62 -14.85 8.92
N TRP A 183 5.43 -15.43 8.71
CA TRP A 183 4.60 -15.17 7.53
C TRP A 183 4.17 -13.71 7.44
N SER A 184 3.80 -13.09 8.58
CA SER A 184 3.44 -11.67 8.64
C SER A 184 4.62 -10.76 8.32
N CYS A 185 5.84 -11.10 8.75
CA CYS A 185 7.05 -10.37 8.37
C CYS A 185 7.31 -10.46 6.86
N VAL A 186 7.14 -11.64 6.26
CA VAL A 186 7.27 -11.82 4.80
C VAL A 186 6.19 -11.05 4.06
N LEU A 187 4.97 -11.00 4.59
CA LEU A 187 3.88 -10.18 4.05
C LEU A 187 4.27 -8.71 4.04
N ILE A 188 4.71 -8.15 5.17
CA ILE A 188 5.16 -6.75 5.24
C ILE A 188 6.27 -6.49 4.22
N GLY A 189 7.28 -7.36 4.17
CA GLY A 189 8.38 -7.26 3.20
C GLY A 189 7.89 -7.29 1.74
N PHE A 190 6.95 -8.16 1.43
CA PHE A 190 6.29 -8.23 0.13
C PHE A 190 5.55 -6.94 -0.20
N LEU A 191 4.73 -6.40 0.70
CA LEU A 191 3.99 -5.15 0.47
C LEU A 191 4.94 -3.97 0.23
N MET A 192 6.06 -3.90 0.96
CA MET A 192 7.11 -2.90 0.73
C MET A 192 7.75 -3.05 -0.65
N CYS A 193 8.13 -4.28 -1.02
CA CYS A 193 8.71 -4.56 -2.33
C CYS A 193 7.72 -4.29 -3.48
N LEU A 194 6.45 -4.59 -3.27
CA LEU A 194 5.36 -4.43 -4.24
C LEU A 194 5.02 -2.94 -4.47
N GLY A 195 5.33 -2.06 -3.53
CA GLY A 195 5.28 -0.61 -3.74
C GLY A 195 6.43 -0.08 -4.60
N VAL A 196 7.65 -0.55 -4.34
CA VAL A 196 8.87 -0.01 -4.94
C VAL A 196 9.17 -0.62 -6.31
N GLY A 197 9.12 -1.95 -6.43
CA GLY A 197 9.53 -2.70 -7.63
C GLY A 197 8.72 -2.35 -8.88
N PRO A 198 7.39 -2.43 -8.86
CA PRO A 198 6.54 -2.02 -9.97
C PRO A 198 6.69 -0.53 -10.29
N GLY A 199 6.78 0.34 -9.27
CA GLY A 199 6.98 1.77 -9.47
C GLY A 199 8.30 2.09 -10.21
N VAL A 200 9.40 1.46 -9.81
CA VAL A 200 10.70 1.61 -10.48
C VAL A 200 10.67 1.04 -11.90
N SER A 201 10.05 -0.12 -12.09
CA SER A 201 9.94 -0.76 -13.41
C SER A 201 9.13 0.08 -14.40
N LEU A 202 8.00 0.63 -13.95
CA LEU A 202 7.18 1.53 -14.77
C LEU A 202 7.89 2.83 -15.12
N ARG A 203 8.71 3.35 -14.19
CA ARG A 203 9.52 4.54 -14.45
C ARG A 203 10.59 4.27 -15.51
N ARG A 204 11.23 3.10 -15.46
CA ARG A 204 12.23 2.66 -16.45
C ARG A 204 11.64 2.41 -17.83
N LEU A 205 10.38 1.97 -17.89
CA LEU A 205 9.64 1.72 -19.13
C LEU A 205 9.05 2.98 -19.77
N GLU A 206 9.15 4.13 -19.10
CA GLU A 206 8.60 5.41 -19.57
C GLU A 206 7.13 5.34 -20.03
N VAL A 207 6.33 4.49 -19.38
CA VAL A 207 5.00 4.05 -19.86
C VAL A 207 4.14 5.24 -20.31
N PRO A 208 3.62 5.24 -21.54
CA PRO A 208 2.81 6.33 -22.05
C PRO A 208 1.61 6.63 -21.14
N ALA A 209 1.29 7.91 -20.96
CA ALA A 209 0.13 8.34 -20.16
C ALA A 209 -1.21 7.68 -20.56
N PRO A 210 -1.50 7.40 -21.86
CA PRO A 210 -2.71 6.69 -22.25
C PRO A 210 -2.86 5.30 -21.61
N THR A 211 -1.77 4.54 -21.50
CA THR A 211 -1.75 3.20 -20.90
C THR A 211 -2.04 3.22 -19.41
N LEU A 212 -1.78 4.34 -18.73
CA LEU A 212 -2.04 4.52 -17.30
C LEU A 212 -3.48 4.99 -16.99
N ARG A 213 -4.29 5.34 -18.00
CA ARG A 213 -5.66 5.86 -17.78
C ARG A 213 -6.59 4.80 -17.19
N LEU A 214 -6.59 3.58 -17.75
CA LEU A 214 -7.44 2.51 -17.24
C LEU A 214 -7.02 2.08 -15.82
N PRO A 215 -5.72 1.80 -15.53
CA PRO A 215 -5.26 1.55 -14.16
C PRO A 215 -5.62 2.68 -13.18
N ALA A 216 -5.55 3.95 -13.59
CA ALA A 216 -5.95 5.07 -12.73
C ALA A 216 -7.46 5.08 -12.41
N ARG A 217 -8.32 4.69 -13.36
CA ARG A 217 -9.77 4.52 -13.13
C ARG A 217 -10.03 3.35 -12.18
N LEU A 218 -9.39 2.20 -12.43
CA LEU A 218 -9.52 1.02 -11.57
C LEU A 218 -9.00 1.30 -10.15
N ALA A 219 -7.91 2.05 -10.01
CA ALA A 219 -7.41 2.52 -8.72
C ALA A 219 -8.45 3.37 -7.96
N THR A 220 -9.27 4.15 -8.65
CA THR A 220 -10.36 4.89 -7.99
C THR A 220 -11.41 3.93 -7.43
N GLY A 221 -11.83 2.93 -8.21
CA GLY A 221 -12.72 1.88 -7.71
C GLY A 221 -12.11 1.14 -6.51
N LEU A 222 -10.80 0.87 -6.56
CA LEU A 222 -10.07 0.24 -5.47
C LEU A 222 -10.04 1.09 -4.20
N ALA A 223 -9.85 2.42 -4.33
CA ALA A 223 -9.90 3.35 -3.21
C ALA A 223 -11.28 3.42 -2.57
N LEU A 224 -12.34 3.41 -3.39
CA LEU A 224 -13.73 3.36 -2.92
C LEU A 224 -14.05 2.04 -2.22
N ALA A 225 -13.61 0.92 -2.77
CA ALA A 225 -13.77 -0.39 -2.15
C ALA A 225 -13.08 -0.44 -0.78
N LEU A 226 -11.83 0.05 -0.68
CA LEU A 226 -11.11 0.12 0.59
C LEU A 226 -11.83 1.01 1.62
N ALA A 227 -12.31 2.19 1.21
CA ALA A 227 -13.04 3.09 2.09
C ALA A 227 -14.35 2.46 2.58
N ALA A 228 -15.10 1.79 1.70
CA ALA A 228 -16.32 1.08 2.06
C ALA A 228 -16.06 -0.12 2.99
N MET A 229 -14.97 -0.87 2.77
CA MET A 229 -14.53 -1.93 3.68
C MET A 229 -14.21 -1.36 5.07
N CYS A 230 -13.44 -0.28 5.13
CA CYS A 230 -13.13 0.40 6.40
C CYS A 230 -14.39 0.85 7.12
N ALA A 231 -15.35 1.45 6.40
CA ALA A 231 -16.62 1.86 6.98
C ALA A 231 -17.42 0.68 7.54
N CYS A 232 -17.54 -0.42 6.78
CA CYS A 232 -18.23 -1.63 7.23
C CYS A 232 -17.60 -2.18 8.51
N CYS A 233 -16.27 -2.29 8.55
CA CYS A 233 -15.54 -2.79 9.71
C CYS A 233 -15.65 -1.86 10.94
N LEU A 234 -15.54 -0.53 10.74
CA LEU A 234 -15.69 0.44 11.83
C LEU A 234 -17.09 0.42 12.43
N ILE A 235 -18.13 0.36 11.58
CA ILE A 235 -19.52 0.26 12.04
C ILE A 235 -19.75 -1.07 12.75
N ALA A 236 -19.23 -2.18 12.22
CA ALA A 236 -19.35 -3.49 12.85
C ALA A 236 -18.73 -3.51 14.25
N VAL A 237 -17.54 -2.94 14.41
CA VAL A 237 -16.86 -2.81 15.72
C VAL A 237 -17.64 -1.89 16.66
N ALA A 238 -18.12 -0.74 16.18
CA ALA A 238 -18.91 0.18 16.99
C ALA A 238 -20.24 -0.43 17.47
N VAL A 239 -20.90 -1.23 16.64
CA VAL A 239 -22.13 -1.95 16.99
C VAL A 239 -21.86 -3.10 17.96
N ALA A 240 -20.71 -3.78 17.84
CA ALA A 240 -20.34 -4.89 18.71
C ALA A 240 -19.97 -4.42 20.15
N GLY A 241 -19.52 -3.17 20.32
CA GLY A 241 -19.21 -2.57 21.62
C GLY A 241 -17.91 -3.06 22.26
N ASP A 242 -17.63 -2.65 23.50
CA ASP A 242 -16.35 -2.86 24.20
C ASP A 242 -15.98 -4.35 24.37
N ALA A 243 -16.96 -5.24 24.44
CA ALA A 243 -16.73 -6.69 24.53
C ALA A 243 -15.93 -7.28 23.35
N ALA A 244 -15.96 -6.62 22.18
CA ALA A 244 -15.17 -6.97 21.02
C ALA A 244 -13.69 -6.55 21.13
N LEU A 245 -13.39 -5.48 21.87
CA LEU A 245 -12.04 -4.97 22.05
C LEU A 245 -11.34 -5.67 23.22
N ASP A 246 -12.08 -6.04 24.26
CA ASP A 246 -11.54 -6.73 25.45
C ASP A 246 -11.09 -8.17 25.17
N SER A 247 -11.75 -8.85 24.22
CA SER A 247 -11.41 -10.22 23.82
C SER A 247 -10.35 -10.29 22.72
N SER A 248 -10.20 -9.21 21.94
CA SER A 248 -9.21 -9.14 20.86
C SER A 248 -7.89 -8.58 21.41
N SER A 249 -6.81 -9.34 21.26
CA SER A 249 -5.48 -8.80 21.53
C SER A 249 -5.26 -7.51 20.72
N PHE A 250 -4.47 -6.58 21.26
CA PHE A 250 -3.90 -5.34 20.70
C PHE A 250 -3.85 -5.13 19.15
N PRO A 251 -3.61 -6.15 18.27
CA PRO A 251 -3.65 -6.02 16.81
C PRO A 251 -4.86 -5.36 16.12
N VAL A 252 -6.11 -5.51 16.59
CA VAL A 252 -7.29 -5.08 15.79
C VAL A 252 -7.38 -3.56 15.66
N VAL A 253 -7.14 -2.83 16.76
CA VAL A 253 -7.13 -1.35 16.75
C VAL A 253 -6.06 -0.82 15.82
N ILE A 254 -4.86 -1.42 15.83
CA ILE A 254 -3.77 -1.06 14.93
C ILE A 254 -4.18 -1.24 13.47
N VAL A 255 -4.79 -2.39 13.14
CA VAL A 255 -5.26 -2.66 11.78
C VAL A 255 -6.35 -1.67 11.35
N LEU A 256 -7.30 -1.33 12.23
CA LEU A 256 -8.33 -0.32 11.96
C LEU A 256 -7.71 1.06 11.67
N VAL A 257 -6.73 1.48 12.47
CA VAL A 257 -6.03 2.76 12.27
C VAL A 257 -5.27 2.77 10.96
N ILE A 258 -4.47 1.72 10.68
CA ILE A 258 -3.70 1.60 9.43
C ILE A 258 -4.63 1.63 8.22
N ALA A 259 -5.71 0.84 8.23
CA ALA A 259 -6.64 0.77 7.12
C ALA A 259 -7.42 2.08 6.93
N SER A 260 -7.78 2.77 8.01
CA SER A 260 -8.41 4.09 7.95
C SER A 260 -7.47 5.11 7.30
N LEU A 261 -6.22 5.20 7.74
CA LEU A 261 -5.21 6.06 7.13
C LEU A 261 -4.97 5.71 5.66
N ALA A 262 -4.85 4.41 5.36
CA ALA A 262 -4.68 3.92 4.00
C ALA A 262 -5.87 4.29 3.10
N SER A 263 -7.10 4.20 3.59
CA SER A 263 -8.30 4.59 2.83
C SER A 263 -8.29 6.08 2.47
N VAL A 264 -7.93 6.95 3.41
CA VAL A 264 -7.81 8.40 3.16
C VAL A 264 -6.71 8.67 2.13
N VAL A 265 -5.55 8.03 2.27
CA VAL A 265 -4.45 8.14 1.29
C VAL A 265 -4.88 7.68 -0.10
N ALA A 266 -5.59 6.55 -0.20
CA ALA A 266 -6.11 6.03 -1.46
C ALA A 266 -7.12 6.99 -2.11
N LEU A 267 -8.06 7.54 -1.33
CA LEU A 267 -9.05 8.50 -1.83
C LEU A 267 -8.42 9.80 -2.30
N VAL A 268 -7.52 10.39 -1.50
CA VAL A 268 -6.82 11.64 -1.87
C VAL A 268 -5.95 11.42 -3.11
N SER A 269 -5.24 10.29 -3.16
CA SER A 269 -4.36 9.95 -4.28
C SER A 269 -5.12 9.69 -5.57
N SER A 270 -6.22 8.91 -5.52
CA SER A 270 -7.06 8.61 -6.68
C SER A 270 -7.80 9.85 -7.19
N ALA A 271 -8.32 10.71 -6.30
CA ALA A 271 -8.94 11.98 -6.67
C ALA A 271 -7.98 12.93 -7.39
N ARG A 272 -6.69 12.93 -7.02
CA ARG A 272 -5.65 13.67 -7.74
C ARG A 272 -5.32 13.03 -9.10
N GLY A 273 -5.29 11.70 -9.17
CA GLY A 273 -5.06 10.93 -10.39
C GLY A 273 -6.14 11.17 -11.45
N ILE A 274 -7.42 11.11 -11.07
CA ILE A 274 -8.55 11.38 -11.98
C ILE A 274 -8.52 12.80 -12.51
N ARG A 275 -8.25 13.80 -11.66
CA ARG A 275 -8.11 15.19 -12.10
C ARG A 275 -7.02 15.32 -13.16
N ALA A 276 -5.86 14.69 -12.95
CA ALA A 276 -4.79 14.64 -13.95
C ALA A 276 -5.15 13.86 -15.23
N ALA A 277 -6.09 12.92 -15.16
CA ALA A 277 -6.60 12.19 -16.33
C ALA A 277 -7.57 13.04 -17.17
N ARG A 278 -8.40 13.90 -16.53
CA ARG A 278 -9.47 14.71 -17.14
C ARG A 278 -9.02 16.00 -17.80
N HIS A 279 -7.92 16.62 -17.37
CA HIS A 279 -7.34 17.76 -18.08
C HIS A 279 -6.70 17.26 -19.39
N THR A 280 -7.51 17.33 -20.45
CA THR A 280 -7.17 17.10 -21.86
C THR A 280 -7.54 18.35 -22.63
#